data_AF-A0A158CBY8-F1
#
_entry.id   AF-A0A158CBY8-F1
#
_cell.length_a   1.000
_cell.length_b   1.000
_cell.length_c   1.000
_cell.angle_alpha   90.00
_cell.angle_beta   90.00
_cell.angle_gamma   90.00
#
_symmetry.space_group_name_H-M   'P 1'
#
loop_
_entity.id
_entity.type
_entity.pdbx_description
1 polymer ?
#
loop_
_entity_poly.entity_id
_entity_poly.type
_entity_poly.pdbx_seq_one_letter_code
_entity_poly.pdbx_strand_id
1 'polypeptide(L)'
;MRHYPSDSPRAAARIVVMSLIADGHIGSAEIEELERRGFYARLGLHAGELHEVVREVCEDLTRCSYLTWDDICRVDPHVVQQLAQDVSDERVRRDVLTLCESAVVADGVMTYSEAAVIDAVKRAWRMH
;
A
#
# COMPACT_ATOMS: atom_id res chain seq x y z
N MET A 1 -7.94 10.90 -5.78
CA MET A 1 -7.03 9.81 -6.19
C MET A 1 -6.84 9.85 -7.69
N ARG A 2 -5.60 9.70 -8.20
CA ARG A 2 -5.35 9.46 -9.63
C ARG A 2 -5.97 8.13 -10.06
N HIS A 3 -6.43 8.09 -11.31
CA HIS A 3 -6.88 6.87 -11.97
C HIS A 3 -5.70 6.21 -12.68
N TYR A 4 -5.47 4.94 -12.40
CA TYR A 4 -4.56 4.08 -13.13
C TYR A 4 -5.38 3.00 -13.84
N PRO A 5 -4.89 2.43 -14.95
CA PRO A 5 -5.53 1.26 -15.53
C PRO A 5 -5.65 0.13 -14.50
N SER A 6 -6.77 -0.57 -14.51
CA SER A 6 -6.97 -1.75 -13.67
C SER A 6 -5.86 -2.78 -13.93
N ASP A 7 -5.43 -3.45 -12.87
CA ASP A 7 -4.33 -4.43 -12.87
C ASP A 7 -2.96 -3.88 -13.32
N SER A 8 -2.80 -2.55 -13.40
CA SER A 8 -1.50 -1.96 -13.67
C SER A 8 -0.54 -2.14 -12.48
N PRO A 9 0.78 -2.19 -12.74
CA PRO A 9 1.80 -2.23 -11.68
C PRO A 9 1.61 -1.16 -10.60
N ARG A 10 1.25 0.06 -11.04
CA ARG A 10 1.02 1.21 -10.15
C ARG A 10 -0.27 1.07 -9.33
N ALA A 11 -1.33 0.45 -9.85
CA ALA A 11 -2.53 0.18 -9.06
C ALA A 11 -2.23 -0.74 -7.88
N ALA A 12 -1.47 -1.81 -8.10
CA ALA A 12 -1.05 -2.74 -7.06
C ALA A 12 -0.06 -2.10 -6.07
N ALA A 13 0.92 -1.34 -6.57
CA ALA A 13 1.95 -0.70 -5.77
C ALA A 13 1.38 0.28 -4.73
N ARG A 14 0.33 1.01 -5.10
CA ARG A 14 -0.33 1.97 -4.20
C ARG A 14 -0.89 1.31 -2.95
N ILE A 15 -1.42 0.10 -3.05
CA ILE A 15 -1.95 -0.64 -1.90
C ILE A 15 -0.82 -1.00 -0.92
N VAL A 16 0.33 -1.45 -1.43
CA VAL A 16 1.52 -1.72 -0.61
C VAL A 16 2.04 -0.44 0.06
N VAL A 17 2.07 0.67 -0.68
CA VAL A 17 2.46 1.96 -0.11
C VAL A 17 1.48 2.44 0.96
N MET A 18 0.17 2.19 0.80
CA MET A 18 -0.83 2.54 1.82
C MET A 18 -0.59 1.81 3.15
N SER A 19 -0.05 0.58 3.14
CA SER A 19 0.32 -0.08 4.40
C SER A 19 1.57 0.54 5.02
N LEU A 20 2.58 0.89 4.21
CA LEU A 20 3.82 1.53 4.69
C LEU A 20 3.59 2.89 5.36
N ILE A 21 2.65 3.70 4.86
CA ILE A 21 2.43 5.05 5.40
C ILE A 21 1.36 5.08 6.50
N ALA A 22 0.81 3.92 6.89
CA ALA A 22 -0.37 3.85 7.73
C ALA A 22 -0.13 4.38 9.15
N ASP A 23 1.09 4.26 9.67
CA ASP A 23 1.52 4.75 10.97
C ASP A 23 2.26 6.11 10.88
N GLY A 24 2.45 6.62 9.66
CA GLY A 24 3.12 7.89 9.38
C GLY A 24 4.65 7.80 9.29
N HIS A 25 5.24 6.61 9.31
CA HIS A 25 6.69 6.42 9.20
C HIS A 25 7.00 5.39 8.10
N ILE A 26 8.02 5.68 7.27
CA ILE A 26 8.60 4.66 6.40
C ILE A 26 10.08 4.53 6.76
N GLY A 27 10.43 3.39 7.33
CA GLY A 27 11.78 3.05 7.74
C GLY A 27 12.58 2.38 6.62
N SER A 28 13.92 2.43 6.73
CA SER A 28 14.80 1.72 5.79
C SER A 28 14.62 0.21 5.83
N ALA A 29 14.27 -0.37 7.00
CA ALA A 29 14.05 -1.81 7.16
C ALA A 29 12.88 -2.32 6.31
N GLU A 30 11.77 -1.58 6.23
CA GLU A 30 10.60 -1.97 5.45
C GLU A 30 10.88 -1.90 3.94
N ILE A 31 11.60 -0.86 3.52
CA ILE A 31 12.04 -0.71 2.12
C ILE A 31 12.97 -1.87 1.75
N GLU A 32 13.99 -2.14 2.56
CA GLU A 32 14.93 -3.25 2.34
C GLU A 32 14.22 -4.60 2.29
N GLU A 33 13.24 -4.84 3.17
CA GLU A 33 12.45 -6.08 3.17
C GLU A 33 11.57 -6.19 1.91
N LEU A 34 10.94 -5.10 1.46
CA LEU A 34 10.19 -5.09 0.20
C LEU A 34 11.07 -5.41 -1.00
N GLU A 35 12.26 -4.80 -1.08
CA GLU A 35 13.22 -5.08 -2.15
C GLU A 35 13.70 -6.53 -2.10
N ARG A 36 14.01 -7.05 -0.91
CA ARG A 36 14.41 -8.45 -0.69
C ARG A 36 13.30 -9.44 -1.07
N ARG A 37 12.03 -9.06 -0.88
CA ARG A 37 10.85 -9.84 -1.31
C ARG A 37 10.50 -9.68 -2.79
N GLY A 38 11.32 -8.94 -3.54
CA GLY A 38 11.16 -8.76 -4.98
C GLY A 38 9.98 -7.86 -5.34
N PHE A 39 9.70 -6.83 -4.54
CA PHE A 39 8.61 -5.85 -4.76
C PHE A 39 8.48 -5.43 -6.23
N TYR A 40 9.58 -4.98 -6.84
CA TYR A 40 9.58 -4.52 -8.24
C TYR A 40 9.19 -5.64 -9.22
N ALA A 41 9.83 -6.80 -9.09
CA ALA A 41 9.60 -7.93 -9.99
C ALA A 41 8.19 -8.53 -9.86
N ARG A 42 7.65 -8.62 -8.63
CA ARG A 42 6.33 -9.20 -8.37
C ARG A 42 5.20 -8.34 -8.92
N LEU A 43 5.34 -7.02 -8.82
CA LEU A 43 4.34 -6.06 -9.28
C LEU A 43 4.55 -5.59 -10.72
N GLY A 44 5.67 -5.92 -11.36
CA GLY A 44 6.00 -5.47 -12.71
C GLY A 44 6.42 -4.00 -12.78
N LEU A 45 7.06 -3.51 -11.73
CA LEU A 45 7.65 -2.17 -11.65
C LEU A 45 9.13 -2.19 -12.06
N HIS A 46 9.64 -1.04 -12.47
CA HIS A 46 11.07 -0.79 -12.62
C HIS A 46 11.72 -0.57 -11.25
N ALA A 47 13.00 -0.96 -11.14
CA ALA A 47 13.78 -0.74 -9.94
C ALA A 47 13.87 0.77 -9.61
N GLY A 48 13.69 1.13 -8.34
CA GLY A 48 13.72 2.51 -7.88
C GLY A 48 12.40 3.27 -8.00
N GLU A 49 11.33 2.67 -8.55
CA GLU A 49 10.03 3.35 -8.67
C GLU A 49 9.29 3.52 -7.34
N LEU A 50 9.73 2.89 -6.25
CA LEU A 50 9.03 2.92 -4.96
C LEU A 50 8.85 4.36 -4.44
N HIS A 51 9.91 5.17 -4.45
CA HIS A 51 9.85 6.56 -3.99
C HIS A 51 8.86 7.39 -4.81
N GLU A 52 8.74 7.12 -6.10
CA GLU A 52 7.76 7.79 -6.94
C GLU A 52 6.35 7.39 -6.55
N VAL A 53 6.07 6.10 -6.38
CA VAL A 53 4.74 5.63 -5.93
C VAL A 53 4.38 6.23 -4.58
N VAL A 54 5.32 6.26 -3.62
CA VAL A 54 5.12 6.90 -2.31
C VAL A 54 4.74 8.37 -2.47
N ARG A 55 5.50 9.14 -3.26
CA ARG A 55 5.20 10.54 -3.52
C ARG A 55 3.81 10.72 -4.14
N GLU A 56 3.46 9.91 -5.12
CA GLU A 56 2.15 9.98 -5.80
C GLU A 56 0.99 9.70 -4.84
N VAL A 57 1.12 8.70 -3.97
CA VAL A 57 0.13 8.39 -2.94
C VAL A 57 -0.01 9.53 -1.94
N CYS A 58 1.11 10.04 -1.40
CA CYS A 58 1.08 11.16 -0.46
C CYS A 58 0.44 12.43 -1.07
N GLU A 59 0.76 12.74 -2.34
CA GLU A 59 0.14 13.85 -3.07
C GLU A 59 -1.37 13.64 -3.31
N ASP A 60 -1.78 12.40 -3.57
CA ASP A 60 -3.19 12.06 -3.79
C ASP A 60 -3.99 12.14 -2.50
N LEU A 61 -3.43 11.67 -1.38
CA LEU A 61 -4.04 11.78 -0.06
C LEU A 61 -4.20 13.25 0.34
N THR A 62 -3.15 14.06 0.18
CA THR A 62 -3.18 15.51 0.47
C THR A 62 -4.24 16.24 -0.36
N ARG A 63 -4.46 15.83 -1.61
CA ARG A 63 -5.51 16.39 -2.49
C ARG A 63 -6.92 15.95 -2.12
N CYS A 64 -7.07 14.77 -1.52
CA CYS A 64 -8.35 14.24 -1.07
C CYS A 64 -8.75 14.77 0.32
N SER A 65 -7.80 15.16 1.17
CA SER A 65 -8.04 15.64 2.53
C SER A 65 -8.11 17.18 2.60
N TYR A 66 -9.30 17.73 2.87
CA TYR A 66 -9.49 19.09 3.40
C TYR A 66 -9.12 19.19 4.91
N LEU A 67 -8.50 18.18 5.51
CA LEU A 67 -8.25 18.12 6.95
C LEU A 67 -6.80 17.75 7.27
N THR A 68 -6.31 18.44 8.28
CA THR A 68 -4.98 18.50 8.88
C THR A 68 -4.30 17.14 9.07
N TRP A 69 -2.99 17.14 8.79
CA TRP A 69 -2.05 16.02 8.95
C TRP A 69 -2.12 15.25 10.29
N ASP A 70 -2.68 15.85 11.34
CA ASP A 70 -2.85 15.24 12.67
C ASP A 70 -3.93 14.13 12.70
N ASP A 71 -4.90 14.14 11.77
CA ASP A 71 -5.93 13.09 11.63
C ASP A 71 -5.58 12.05 10.54
N ILE A 72 -4.48 12.26 9.79
CA ILE A 72 -4.08 11.42 8.63
C ILE A 72 -3.53 10.05 9.05
N CYS A 73 -3.10 9.86 10.31
CA CYS A 73 -2.64 8.57 10.84
C CYS A 73 -3.75 7.49 10.98
N ARG A 74 -4.91 7.73 10.37
CA ARG A 74 -5.95 6.73 10.14
C ARG A 74 -6.25 6.71 8.64
N VAL A 75 -5.51 5.89 7.91
CA VAL A 75 -5.84 5.53 6.53
C VAL A 75 -7.33 5.20 6.44
N ASP A 76 -8.09 6.01 5.70
CA ASP A 76 -9.53 5.80 5.53
C ASP A 76 -9.77 4.44 4.85
N PRO A 77 -10.45 3.48 5.51
CA PRO A 77 -10.75 2.18 4.93
C PRO A 77 -11.46 2.26 3.57
N HIS A 78 -12.20 3.35 3.32
CA HIS A 78 -12.84 3.59 2.03
C HIS A 78 -11.84 3.83 0.90
N VAL A 79 -10.75 4.57 1.16
CA VAL A 79 -9.69 4.81 0.16
C VAL A 79 -9.00 3.50 -0.19
N VAL A 80 -8.70 2.67 0.82
CA VAL A 80 -8.10 1.34 0.61
C VAL A 80 -9.04 0.44 -0.20
N GLN A 81 -10.35 0.49 0.09
CA GLN A 81 -11.35 -0.27 -0.65
C GLN A 81 -11.44 0.17 -2.13
N GLN A 82 -11.36 1.48 -2.40
CA GLN A 82 -11.34 1.99 -3.77
C GLN A 82 -10.09 1.52 -4.52
N LEU A 83 -8.91 1.62 -3.90
CA LEU A 83 -7.67 1.13 -4.50
C LEU A 83 -7.71 -0.38 -4.78
N ALA A 84 -8.30 -1.15 -3.87
CA ALA A 84 -8.47 -2.59 -4.02
C ALA A 84 -9.37 -2.97 -5.20
N GLN A 85 -10.31 -2.10 -5.63
CA GLN A 85 -11.15 -2.34 -6.81
C GLN A 85 -10.36 -2.25 -8.12
N ASP A 86 -9.24 -1.52 -8.14
CA ASP A 86 -8.38 -1.40 -9.32
C ASP A 86 -7.52 -2.66 -9.55
N VAL A 87 -7.52 -3.63 -8.62
CA VAL A 87 -6.77 -4.88 -8.72
C VAL A 87 -7.73 -6.08 -8.71
N SER A 88 -7.87 -6.73 -9.86
CA SER A 88 -8.73 -7.89 -10.09
C SER A 88 -7.95 -9.21 -10.23
N ASP A 89 -6.70 -9.17 -10.69
CA ASP A 89 -5.86 -10.38 -10.85
C ASP A 89 -5.53 -11.02 -9.49
N GLU A 90 -5.98 -12.25 -9.27
CA GLU A 90 -5.77 -13.00 -8.02
C GLU A 90 -4.31 -13.24 -7.66
N ARG A 91 -3.43 -13.38 -8.65
CA ARG A 91 -1.99 -13.51 -8.42
C ARG A 91 -1.44 -12.20 -7.87
N VAL A 92 -1.81 -11.07 -8.48
CA VAL A 92 -1.39 -9.74 -8.03
C VAL A 92 -1.94 -9.45 -6.64
N ARG A 93 -3.19 -9.82 -6.33
CA ARG A 93 -3.75 -9.70 -4.97
C ARG A 93 -2.93 -10.44 -3.93
N ARG A 94 -2.57 -11.70 -4.20
CA ARG A 94 -1.70 -12.50 -3.30
C ARG A 94 -0.31 -11.87 -3.15
N ASP A 95 0.24 -11.35 -4.25
CA ASP A 95 1.54 -10.67 -4.23
C ASP A 95 1.50 -9.41 -3.35
N VAL A 96 0.47 -8.58 -3.52
CA VAL A 96 0.26 -7.38 -2.69
C VAL A 96 0.12 -7.72 -1.21
N LEU A 97 -0.73 -8.69 -0.84
CA LEU A 97 -0.89 -9.07 0.57
C LEU A 97 0.42 -9.56 1.19
N THR A 98 1.16 -10.41 0.46
CA THR A 98 2.46 -10.91 0.94
C THR A 98 3.45 -9.77 1.16
N LEU A 99 3.46 -8.77 0.27
CA LEU A 99 4.34 -7.61 0.36
C LEU A 99 3.95 -6.71 1.53
N CYS A 100 2.66 -6.41 1.72
CA CYS A 100 2.16 -5.69 2.87
C CYS A 100 2.54 -6.39 4.18
N GLU A 101 2.23 -7.68 4.32
CA GLU A 101 2.53 -8.44 5.55
C GLU A 101 4.04 -8.55 5.84
N SER A 102 4.88 -8.60 4.80
CA SER A 102 6.33 -8.64 4.99
C SER A 102 6.88 -7.27 5.43
N ALA A 103 6.36 -6.19 4.86
CA ALA A 103 6.81 -4.84 5.17
C ALA A 103 6.48 -4.45 6.63
N VAL A 104 5.24 -4.66 7.06
CA VAL A 104 4.76 -4.28 8.42
C VAL A 104 5.35 -5.11 9.56
N VAL A 105 6.11 -6.17 9.24
CA VAL A 105 6.81 -7.01 10.21
C VAL A 105 8.33 -6.75 10.17
N ALA A 106 8.81 -5.93 9.22
CA ALA A 106 10.23 -5.73 8.97
C ALA A 106 10.94 -5.04 10.14
N ASP A 107 10.26 -4.16 10.85
CA ASP A 107 10.77 -3.48 12.05
C ASP A 107 10.43 -4.22 13.37
N GLY A 108 9.68 -5.33 13.26
CA GLY A 108 9.26 -6.18 14.38
C GLY A 108 8.04 -5.67 15.15
N VAL A 109 7.38 -4.58 14.71
CA VAL A 109 6.22 -4.00 15.41
C VAL A 109 5.11 -3.68 14.42
N MET A 110 4.14 -4.60 14.30
CA MET A 110 2.91 -4.31 13.56
C MET A 110 1.97 -3.41 14.39
N THR A 111 1.71 -2.21 13.89
CA THR A 111 0.78 -1.25 14.48
C THR A 111 -0.68 -1.60 14.16
N TYR A 112 -1.61 -1.05 14.94
CA TYR A 112 -3.04 -1.20 14.66
C TYR A 112 -3.45 -0.60 13.31
N SER A 113 -2.80 0.49 12.89
CA SER A 113 -3.11 1.17 11.63
C SER A 113 -2.71 0.35 10.41
N GLU A 114 -1.54 -0.29 10.43
CA GLU A 114 -1.09 -1.20 9.37
C GLU A 114 -1.99 -2.45 9.26
N ALA A 115 -2.34 -3.03 10.40
CA ALA A 115 -3.28 -4.13 10.48
C ALA A 115 -4.64 -3.77 9.87
N ALA A 116 -5.14 -2.56 10.16
CA ALA A 116 -6.40 -2.08 9.62
C ALA A 116 -6.37 -1.96 8.08
N VAL A 117 -5.24 -1.56 7.48
CA VAL A 117 -5.07 -1.51 6.02
C VAL A 117 -5.13 -2.92 5.42
N ILE A 118 -4.35 -3.86 5.95
CA ILE A 118 -4.33 -5.25 5.47
C ILE A 118 -5.73 -5.88 5.56
N ASP A 119 -6.41 -5.67 6.68
CA ASP A 119 -7.77 -6.15 6.88
C ASP A 119 -8.78 -5.51 5.92
N ALA A 120 -8.64 -4.21 5.63
CA ALA A 120 -9.49 -3.52 4.66
C ALA A 120 -9.29 -4.09 3.24
N VAL A 121 -8.05 -4.37 2.85
CA VAL A 121 -7.71 -5.03 1.57
C VAL A 121 -8.31 -6.44 1.51
N LYS A 122 -8.10 -7.26 2.55
CA LYS A 122 -8.66 -8.63 2.63
C LYS A 122 -10.18 -8.62 2.50
N ARG A 123 -10.86 -7.72 3.22
CA ARG A 123 -12.33 -7.52 3.12
C ARG A 123 -12.76 -7.09 1.72
N ALA A 124 -12.03 -6.16 1.09
CA ALA A 124 -12.36 -5.69 -0.27
C ALA A 124 -12.25 -6.81 -1.31
N TRP A 125 -11.29 -7.71 -1.15
CA TRP A 125 -11.10 -8.87 -2.04
C TRP A 125 -11.87 -10.11 -1.62
N ARG A 126 -12.64 -10.05 -0.53
CA ARG A 126 -13.36 -11.20 0.06
C ARG A 126 -12.44 -12.40 0.32
N MET A 127 -11.20 -12.11 0.69
CA MET A 127 -10.22 -13.11 1.11
C MET A 127 -10.39 -13.31 2.62
N HIS A 128 -10.61 -14.56 3.03
CA HIS A 128 -10.78 -14.97 4.42
C HIS A 128 -9.51 -15.62 4.95
#